data_AF-A0A936WIF3-F1
#
_entry.id   AF-A0A936WIF3-F1
#
_cell.length_a   1.000
_cell.length_b   1.000
_cell.length_c   1.000
_cell.angle_alpha   90.00
_cell.angle_beta   90.00
_cell.angle_gamma   90.00
#
_symmetry.space_group_name_H-M   'P 1'
#
loop_
_entity.id
_entity.type
_entity.pdbx_description
1 polymer ?
#
loop_
_entity_poly.entity_id
_entity_poly.type
_entity_poly.pdbx_seq_one_letter_code
_entity_poly.pdbx_strand_id
1 'polypeptide(L)'
;MRLFVSVPVPLGASKTLFDGLSALRQEFPSARWVQPKQFHFTLKFLDETDEGRLAELVSVLGPVALGHKIFSIALAWFGTFRSEKGAVFWADVGSGRGELTDLAASVENALGPWKTENQPFVPHLTLARFDGSLPEIPAPSKGGPKTTFLINRMALMQSVLKSGGAEHRILREFPLAAPGGVALGVDWGRRRVGVAVSDELGRMAHPLATLEPKSLAGLVGELAELARVRGALTLVLGLPKHMNGSEGESAGAVRQLAGQLEEAGLSVVLWDERLTSWEAQGRLREGGGGRGDKGRVDRAAAALLLQAYLDRERGGVS
;
A
#
# COMPACT_ATOMS: atom_id res chain seq x y z
N MET A 1 -10.95 -11.56 18.90
CA MET A 1 -10.62 -10.23 18.33
C MET A 1 -11.50 -9.92 17.12
N ARG A 2 -11.87 -8.66 16.89
CA ARG A 2 -12.65 -8.25 15.70
C ARG A 2 -11.72 -7.91 14.55
N LEU A 3 -11.78 -8.68 13.48
CA LEU A 3 -10.91 -8.54 12.32
C LEU A 3 -11.70 -8.19 11.06
N PHE A 4 -11.03 -7.58 10.10
CA PHE A 4 -11.57 -7.38 8.77
C PHE A 4 -10.44 -7.29 7.74
N VAL A 5 -10.73 -7.69 6.50
CA VAL A 5 -9.84 -7.49 5.37
C VAL A 5 -10.21 -6.18 4.69
N SER A 6 -9.20 -5.38 4.34
CA SER A 6 -9.39 -4.07 3.76
C SER A 6 -8.36 -3.73 2.70
N VAL A 7 -8.66 -2.70 1.92
CA VAL A 7 -7.71 -1.99 1.07
C VAL A 7 -7.48 -0.59 1.65
N PRO A 8 -6.30 -0.30 2.24
CA PRO A 8 -5.96 1.03 2.72
C PRO A 8 -5.86 2.04 1.58
N VAL A 9 -6.32 3.28 1.82
CA VAL A 9 -6.06 4.39 0.89
C VAL A 9 -4.66 4.96 1.15
N PRO A 10 -3.81 5.16 0.12
CA PRO A 10 -2.46 5.72 0.30
C PRO A 10 -2.48 7.04 1.07
N LEU A 11 -1.51 7.24 1.97
CA LEU A 11 -1.56 8.37 2.91
C LEU A 11 -1.59 9.74 2.21
N GLY A 12 -0.87 9.91 1.10
CA GLY A 12 -0.91 11.12 0.28
C GLY A 12 -2.33 11.43 -0.20
N ALA A 13 -2.97 10.45 -0.85
CA ALA A 13 -4.35 10.56 -1.31
C ALA A 13 -5.34 10.81 -0.17
N SER A 14 -5.15 10.13 0.96
CA SER A 14 -5.96 10.31 2.17
C SER A 14 -5.89 11.73 2.71
N LYS A 15 -4.69 12.34 2.76
CA LYS A 15 -4.51 13.74 3.19
C LYS A 15 -5.17 14.70 2.21
N THR A 16 -4.88 14.56 0.91
CA THR A 16 -5.49 15.40 -0.15
C THR A 16 -7.02 15.35 -0.10
N LEU A 17 -7.60 14.16 0.05
CA LEU A 17 -9.04 13.98 0.20
C LEU A 17 -9.57 14.68 1.45
N PHE A 18 -8.94 14.46 2.60
CA PHE A 18 -9.38 15.05 3.87
C PHE A 18 -9.31 16.58 3.88
N ASP A 19 -8.27 17.16 3.28
CA ASP A 19 -8.13 18.61 3.12
C ASP A 19 -9.18 19.17 2.15
N GLY A 20 -9.45 18.46 1.05
CA GLY A 20 -10.53 18.78 0.12
C GLY A 20 -11.93 18.76 0.74
N LEU A 21 -12.12 18.00 1.82
CA LEU A 21 -13.37 17.95 2.59
C LEU A 21 -13.51 19.07 3.64
N SER A 22 -12.57 20.02 3.72
CA SER A 22 -12.55 21.07 4.77
C SER A 22 -13.85 21.87 4.88
N ALA A 23 -14.44 22.30 3.76
CA ALA A 23 -15.72 23.03 3.77
C ALA A 23 -16.87 22.18 4.35
N LEU A 24 -16.98 20.92 3.92
CA LEU A 24 -17.98 19.98 4.45
C LEU A 24 -17.76 19.69 5.94
N ARG A 25 -16.50 19.62 6.38
CA ARG A 25 -16.15 19.44 7.80
C ARG A 25 -16.57 20.63 8.66
N GLN A 26 -16.45 21.85 8.14
CA GLN A 26 -16.89 23.07 8.82
C GLN A 26 -18.42 23.17 8.88
N GLU A 27 -19.10 22.72 7.82
CA GLU A 27 -20.56 22.69 7.77
C GLU A 27 -21.17 21.62 8.69
N PHE A 28 -20.49 20.48 8.83
CA PHE A 28 -20.92 19.37 9.69
C PHE A 28 -19.91 19.10 10.83
N PRO A 29 -19.77 20.02 11.80
CA PRO A 29 -18.77 19.90 12.87
C PRO A 29 -19.13 18.81 13.89
N SER A 30 -20.40 18.43 13.98
CA SER A 30 -20.87 17.35 14.86
C SER A 30 -20.70 15.96 14.24
N ALA A 31 -20.35 15.86 12.95
CA ALA A 31 -20.11 14.59 12.31
C ALA A 31 -18.80 13.97 12.80
N ARG A 32 -18.80 12.65 12.98
CA ARG A 32 -17.60 11.89 13.32
C ARG A 32 -16.82 11.60 12.03
N TRP A 33 -15.91 12.50 11.68
CA TRP A 33 -15.07 12.39 10.49
C TRP A 33 -13.97 11.34 10.65
N VAL A 34 -13.87 10.45 9.67
CA VAL A 34 -12.82 9.43 9.61
C VAL A 34 -11.48 10.13 9.36
N GLN A 35 -10.47 9.79 10.16
CA GLN A 35 -9.15 10.38 10.05
C GLN A 35 -8.40 9.84 8.82
N PRO A 36 -7.50 10.61 8.18
CA PRO A 36 -6.79 10.17 6.97
C PRO A 36 -6.13 8.78 7.07
N LYS A 37 -5.52 8.47 8.23
CA LYS A 37 -4.87 7.18 8.48
C LYS A 37 -5.85 5.99 8.57
N GLN A 38 -7.15 6.27 8.66
CA GLN A 38 -8.21 5.27 8.79
C GLN A 38 -9.04 5.12 7.52
N PHE A 39 -8.75 5.86 6.44
CA PHE A 39 -9.44 5.65 5.17
C PHE A 39 -9.05 4.30 4.55
N HIS A 40 -10.06 3.48 4.31
CA HIS A 40 -9.91 2.15 3.72
C HIS A 40 -11.25 1.72 3.08
N PHE A 41 -11.16 0.83 2.10
CA PHE A 41 -12.30 0.05 1.62
C PHE A 41 -12.35 -1.25 2.41
N THR A 42 -13.46 -1.53 3.10
CA THR A 42 -13.60 -2.82 3.80
C THR A 42 -14.04 -3.86 2.79
N LEU A 43 -13.21 -4.89 2.56
CA LEU A 43 -13.54 -5.99 1.65
C LEU A 43 -14.45 -7.02 2.33
N LYS A 44 -14.13 -7.38 3.58
CA LYS A 44 -14.92 -8.34 4.36
C LYS A 44 -14.70 -8.21 5.86
N PHE A 45 -15.77 -8.16 6.64
CA PHE A 45 -15.68 -8.36 8.10
C PHE A 45 -15.60 -9.84 8.46
N LEU A 46 -14.67 -10.18 9.34
CA LEU A 46 -14.62 -11.48 10.00
C LEU A 46 -15.33 -11.40 11.35
N ASP A 47 -15.96 -12.49 11.74
CA ASP A 47 -16.49 -12.66 13.09
C ASP A 47 -15.36 -12.64 14.14
N GLU A 48 -15.74 -12.79 15.41
CA GLU A 48 -14.78 -12.90 16.49
C GLU A 48 -13.78 -14.04 16.23
N THR A 49 -12.53 -13.63 16.02
CA THR A 49 -11.44 -14.50 15.62
C THR A 49 -10.50 -14.75 16.79
N ASP A 50 -10.02 -15.99 16.93
CA ASP A 50 -8.97 -16.37 17.87
C ASP A 50 -7.59 -15.89 17.37
N GLU A 51 -6.78 -15.32 18.26
CA GLU A 51 -5.41 -14.90 17.99
C GLU A 51 -4.54 -16.05 17.49
N GLY A 52 -4.75 -17.26 18.01
CA GLY A 52 -4.01 -18.46 17.62
C GLY A 52 -4.16 -18.84 16.14
N ARG A 53 -5.17 -18.31 15.44
CA ARG A 53 -5.44 -18.60 14.04
C ARG A 53 -5.01 -17.50 13.07
N LEU A 54 -4.32 -16.47 13.55
CA LEU A 54 -3.82 -15.38 12.70
C LEU A 54 -2.86 -15.87 11.61
N ALA A 55 -2.00 -16.84 11.91
CA ALA A 55 -1.05 -17.39 10.94
C ALA A 55 -1.76 -18.07 9.76
N GLU A 56 -2.86 -18.76 10.02
CA GLU A 56 -3.71 -19.40 9.01
C GLU A 56 -4.31 -18.33 8.07
N LEU A 57 -4.91 -17.26 8.61
CA LEU A 57 -5.43 -16.15 7.81
C LEU A 57 -4.35 -15.51 6.93
N VAL A 58 -3.16 -15.28 7.49
CA VAL A 58 -2.05 -14.70 6.73
C VAL A 58 -1.64 -15.60 5.57
N SER A 59 -1.62 -16.92 5.77
CA SER A 59 -1.29 -17.89 4.72
C SER A 59 -2.34 -17.97 3.60
N VAL A 60 -3.60 -17.74 3.93
CA VAL A 60 -4.73 -17.71 2.98
C VAL A 60 -4.75 -16.41 2.17
N LEU A 61 -4.57 -15.28 2.84
CA LEU A 61 -4.68 -13.95 2.21
C LEU A 61 -3.48 -13.62 1.32
N GLY A 62 -2.27 -14.07 1.65
CA GLY A 62 -1.07 -13.79 0.85
C GLY A 62 -1.21 -14.11 -0.65
N PRO A 63 -1.56 -15.35 -1.02
CA PRO A 63 -1.77 -15.74 -2.41
C PRO A 63 -2.89 -14.96 -3.11
N VAL A 64 -3.96 -14.58 -2.38
CA VAL A 64 -5.04 -13.77 -2.95
C VAL A 64 -4.51 -12.41 -3.41
N ALA A 65 -3.70 -11.72 -2.59
CA ALA A 65 -3.16 -10.41 -2.95
C ALA A 65 -2.30 -10.49 -4.22
N LEU A 66 -1.43 -11.50 -4.28
CA LEU A 66 -0.54 -11.75 -5.42
C LEU A 66 -1.30 -12.16 -6.69
N GLY A 67 -2.54 -12.65 -6.57
CA GLY A 67 -3.40 -12.93 -7.71
C GLY A 67 -3.99 -11.68 -8.39
N HIS A 68 -3.89 -10.52 -7.74
CA HIS A 68 -4.49 -9.25 -8.19
C HIS A 68 -3.41 -8.23 -8.52
N LYS A 69 -3.54 -7.55 -9.66
CA LYS A 69 -2.60 -6.50 -10.05
C LYS A 69 -2.89 -5.20 -9.29
N ILE A 70 -1.88 -4.35 -9.11
CA ILE A 70 -2.08 -2.94 -8.72
C ILE A 70 -3.04 -2.28 -9.72
N PHE A 71 -4.03 -1.55 -9.19
CA PHE A 71 -5.04 -0.86 -10.00
C PHE A 71 -5.28 0.56 -9.50
N SER A 72 -5.87 1.41 -10.34
CA SER A 72 -6.19 2.80 -10.01
C SER A 72 -7.64 2.94 -9.58
N ILE A 73 -7.87 3.66 -8.49
CA ILE A 73 -9.20 4.12 -8.08
C ILE A 73 -9.30 5.62 -8.35
N ALA A 74 -10.41 6.04 -8.96
CA ALA A 74 -10.85 7.43 -8.96
C ALA A 74 -12.17 7.52 -8.21
N LEU A 75 -12.24 8.37 -7.20
CA LEU A 75 -13.50 8.63 -6.51
C LEU A 75 -14.42 9.48 -7.39
N ALA A 76 -15.74 9.25 -7.29
CA ALA A 76 -16.72 9.85 -8.18
C ALA A 76 -17.64 10.85 -7.47
N TRP A 77 -18.78 10.41 -6.94
CA TRP A 77 -19.74 11.25 -6.23
C TRP A 77 -19.82 10.90 -4.75
N PHE A 78 -20.42 11.78 -3.95
CA PHE A 78 -20.75 11.47 -2.57
C PHE A 78 -22.11 10.79 -2.46
N GLY A 79 -22.26 9.92 -1.46
CA GLY A 79 -23.51 9.27 -1.14
C GLY A 79 -23.74 9.18 0.36
N THR A 80 -24.94 8.74 0.72
CA THR A 80 -25.31 8.49 2.12
C THR A 80 -26.14 7.22 2.24
N PHE A 81 -26.03 6.51 3.36
CA PHE A 81 -26.94 5.42 3.72
C PHE A 81 -27.13 5.31 5.23
N ARG A 82 -28.16 4.60 5.68
CA ARG A 82 -28.38 4.27 7.09
C ARG A 82 -27.82 2.89 7.40
N SER A 83 -27.11 2.79 8.53
CA SER A 83 -26.69 1.54 9.15
C SER A 83 -27.27 1.43 10.56
N GLU A 84 -27.16 0.26 11.18
CA GLU A 84 -27.52 0.06 12.60
C GLU A 84 -26.78 1.02 13.55
N LYS A 85 -25.58 1.46 13.15
CA LYS A 85 -24.71 2.36 13.94
C LYS A 85 -24.89 3.83 13.57
N GLY A 86 -25.99 4.16 12.90
CA GLY A 86 -26.30 5.51 12.44
C GLY A 86 -26.04 5.73 10.96
N ALA A 87 -26.03 7.01 10.60
CA ALA A 87 -25.94 7.47 9.23
C ALA A 87 -24.48 7.50 8.76
N VAL A 88 -24.24 7.06 7.52
CA VAL A 88 -22.90 7.01 6.91
C VAL A 88 -22.85 7.94 5.71
N PHE A 89 -21.84 8.82 5.68
CA PHE A 89 -21.47 9.63 4.53
C PHE A 89 -20.23 9.03 3.89
N TRP A 90 -20.28 8.81 2.57
CA TRP A 90 -19.27 8.06 1.85
C TRP A 90 -18.99 8.64 0.46
N ALA A 91 -17.83 8.30 -0.10
CA ALA A 91 -17.49 8.56 -1.50
C ALA A 91 -17.58 7.27 -2.32
N ASP A 92 -18.16 7.40 -3.50
CA ASP A 92 -18.27 6.33 -4.49
C ASP A 92 -16.95 6.10 -5.22
N VAL A 93 -16.73 4.85 -5.65
CA VAL A 93 -15.59 4.46 -6.48
C VAL A 93 -16.00 4.57 -7.94
N GLY A 94 -15.58 5.59 -8.67
CA GLY A 94 -15.87 5.72 -10.11
C GLY A 94 -15.15 4.66 -10.94
N SER A 95 -13.87 4.90 -11.23
CA SER A 95 -12.97 3.92 -11.88
C SER A 95 -12.31 3.03 -10.83
N GLY A 96 -11.93 1.80 -11.21
CA GLY A 96 -11.33 0.82 -10.29
C GLY A 96 -12.35 -0.02 -9.53
N ARG A 97 -13.67 0.17 -9.79
CA ARG A 97 -14.74 -0.58 -9.12
C ARG A 97 -14.68 -2.07 -9.40
N GLY A 98 -14.42 -2.46 -10.65
CA GLY A 98 -14.40 -3.87 -11.07
C GLY A 98 -13.28 -4.61 -10.36
N GLU A 99 -12.07 -4.06 -10.43
CA GLU A 99 -10.87 -4.59 -9.79
C GLU A 99 -11.04 -4.73 -8.26
N LEU A 100 -11.63 -3.71 -7.61
CA LEU A 100 -11.92 -3.77 -6.17
C LEU A 100 -12.98 -4.84 -5.83
N THR A 101 -13.99 -5.02 -6.69
CA THR A 101 -15.03 -6.04 -6.51
C THR A 101 -14.48 -7.45 -6.72
N ASP A 102 -13.64 -7.64 -7.73
CA ASP A 102 -12.99 -8.92 -8.01
C ASP A 102 -12.03 -9.31 -6.87
N LEU A 103 -11.31 -8.33 -6.30
CA LEU A 103 -10.48 -8.55 -5.12
C LEU A 103 -11.31 -8.97 -3.91
N ALA A 104 -12.44 -8.29 -3.64
CA ALA A 104 -13.35 -8.65 -2.56
C ALA A 104 -13.92 -10.07 -2.73
N ALA A 105 -14.34 -10.43 -3.95
CA ALA A 105 -14.83 -11.77 -4.27
C ALA A 105 -13.74 -12.85 -4.11
N SER A 106 -12.50 -12.54 -4.48
CA SER A 106 -11.37 -13.46 -4.29
C SER A 106 -11.05 -13.67 -2.81
N VAL A 107 -11.12 -12.61 -1.99
CA VAL A 107 -11.01 -12.71 -0.53
C VAL A 107 -12.14 -13.57 0.03
N GLU A 108 -13.39 -13.34 -0.36
CA GLU A 108 -14.55 -14.14 0.07
C GLU A 108 -14.34 -15.63 -0.19
N ASN A 109 -13.99 -15.97 -1.43
CA ASN A 109 -13.78 -17.36 -1.86
C ASN A 109 -12.63 -18.02 -1.09
N ALA A 110 -11.54 -17.28 -0.83
CA ALA A 110 -10.38 -17.80 -0.12
C ALA A 110 -10.62 -17.98 1.38
N LEU A 111 -11.44 -17.12 1.99
CA LEU A 111 -11.83 -17.25 3.39
C LEU A 111 -12.66 -18.53 3.65
N GLY A 112 -13.34 -19.10 2.67
CA GLY A 112 -13.91 -20.46 2.76
C GLY A 112 -14.72 -20.71 4.05
N PRO A 113 -14.27 -21.60 4.97
CA PRO A 113 -15.01 -21.95 6.19
C PRO A 113 -14.92 -20.89 7.31
N TRP A 114 -14.16 -19.81 7.12
CA TRP A 114 -14.08 -18.73 8.09
C TRP A 114 -15.45 -18.08 8.23
N LYS A 115 -15.88 -17.84 9.48
CA LYS A 115 -17.14 -17.15 9.72
C LYS A 115 -16.99 -15.67 9.36
N THR A 116 -17.83 -15.24 8.42
CA THR A 116 -17.85 -13.88 7.91
C THR A 116 -19.26 -13.34 7.87
N GLU A 117 -19.38 -12.02 7.75
CA GLU A 117 -20.69 -11.41 7.49
C GLU A 117 -21.30 -11.89 6.16
N ASN A 118 -22.63 -11.97 6.08
CA ASN A 118 -23.33 -12.40 4.88
C ASN A 118 -23.98 -11.21 4.14
N GLN A 119 -23.15 -10.22 3.80
CA GLN A 119 -23.57 -9.04 3.05
C GLN A 119 -22.79 -8.95 1.74
N PRO A 120 -23.44 -8.59 0.62
CA PRO A 120 -22.75 -8.38 -0.64
C PRO A 120 -21.80 -7.18 -0.51
N PHE A 121 -20.63 -7.30 -1.14
CA PHE A 121 -19.67 -6.20 -1.18
C PHE A 121 -20.20 -5.05 -2.04
N VAL A 122 -20.29 -3.86 -1.44
CA VAL A 122 -20.61 -2.61 -2.14
C VAL A 122 -19.43 -1.66 -1.95
N PRO A 123 -18.68 -1.33 -3.01
CA PRO A 123 -17.48 -0.51 -2.89
C PRO A 123 -17.82 0.93 -2.55
N HIS A 124 -17.49 1.34 -1.33
CA HIS A 124 -17.66 2.71 -0.83
C HIS A 124 -16.53 3.08 0.13
N LEU A 125 -16.09 4.33 0.11
CA LEU A 125 -15.15 4.87 1.09
C LEU A 125 -15.93 5.65 2.15
N THR A 126 -15.99 5.15 3.39
CA THR A 126 -16.64 5.88 4.48
C THR A 126 -15.83 7.12 4.86
N LEU A 127 -16.46 8.30 4.84
CA LEU A 127 -15.83 9.59 5.15
C LEU A 127 -16.23 10.12 6.52
N ALA A 128 -17.50 9.95 6.90
CA ALA A 128 -18.00 10.39 8.19
C ALA A 128 -19.20 9.56 8.66
N ARG A 129 -19.48 9.63 9.97
CA ARG A 129 -20.68 9.06 10.58
C ARG A 129 -21.46 10.13 11.36
N PHE A 130 -22.78 9.98 11.36
CA PHE A 130 -23.71 10.84 12.06
C PHE A 130 -24.56 10.02 13.02
N ASP A 131 -24.75 10.52 14.24
CA ASP A 131 -25.57 9.85 15.26
C ASP A 131 -27.10 10.05 15.01
N GLY A 132 -27.47 10.96 14.10
CA GLY A 132 -28.86 11.32 13.78
C GLY A 132 -29.22 11.23 12.29
N SER A 133 -30.05 12.15 11.80
CA SER A 133 -30.39 12.27 10.38
C SER A 133 -29.21 12.79 9.56
N LEU A 134 -29.08 12.30 8.33
CA LEU A 134 -28.12 12.84 7.37
C LEU A 134 -28.54 14.24 6.93
N PRO A 135 -27.64 15.22 6.95
CA PRO A 135 -27.88 16.49 6.28
C PRO A 135 -27.86 16.28 4.77
N GLU A 136 -28.60 17.11 4.03
CA GLU A 136 -28.55 17.12 2.57
C GLU A 136 -27.13 17.51 2.11
N ILE A 137 -26.55 16.77 1.15
CA ILE A 137 -25.21 17.09 0.66
C ILE A 137 -25.28 18.44 -0.09
N PRO A 138 -24.46 19.44 0.28
CA PRO A 138 -24.49 20.77 -0.31
C PRO A 138 -24.29 20.73 -1.83
N ALA A 139 -25.05 21.55 -2.56
CA ALA A 139 -24.95 21.69 -4.01
C ALA A 139 -23.50 21.83 -4.56
N PRO A 140 -22.59 22.67 -3.99
CA PRO A 140 -21.21 22.77 -4.48
C PRO A 140 -20.39 21.49 -4.31
N SER A 141 -20.84 20.56 -3.47
CA SER A 141 -20.17 19.27 -3.21
C SER A 141 -20.77 18.11 -4.01
N LYS A 142 -21.83 18.32 -4.79
CA LYS A 142 -22.51 17.25 -5.56
C LYS A 142 -21.61 16.57 -6.60
N GLY A 143 -20.57 17.24 -7.06
CA GLY A 143 -19.58 16.68 -8.00
C GLY A 143 -18.60 15.68 -7.39
N GLY A 144 -18.65 15.47 -6.06
CA GLY A 144 -17.81 14.53 -5.34
C GLY A 144 -16.32 14.90 -5.29
N PRO A 145 -15.48 14.01 -4.73
CA PRO A 145 -14.07 14.28 -4.57
C PRO A 145 -13.29 13.93 -5.84
N LYS A 146 -12.45 14.85 -6.32
CA LYS A 146 -11.55 14.63 -7.47
C LYS A 146 -10.23 14.01 -7.01
N THR A 147 -10.29 12.79 -6.50
CA THR A 147 -9.11 12.10 -5.95
C THR A 147 -8.91 10.77 -6.66
N THR A 148 -7.72 10.59 -7.24
CA THR A 148 -7.30 9.37 -7.91
C THR A 148 -6.02 8.86 -7.27
N PHE A 149 -5.91 7.55 -7.07
CA PHE A 149 -4.76 6.91 -6.43
C PHE A 149 -4.63 5.44 -6.80
N LEU A 150 -3.42 4.90 -6.67
CA LEU A 150 -3.16 3.47 -6.88
C LEU A 150 -3.41 2.66 -5.61
N ILE A 151 -4.05 1.52 -5.78
CA ILE A 151 -4.16 0.48 -4.77
C ILE A 151 -3.06 -0.54 -5.03
N ASN A 152 -2.16 -0.70 -4.06
CA ASN A 152 -1.01 -1.58 -4.17
C ASN A 152 -0.91 -2.66 -3.09
N ARG A 153 -1.85 -2.66 -2.14
CA ARG A 153 -1.89 -3.64 -1.06
C ARG A 153 -3.29 -3.81 -0.52
N MET A 154 -3.51 -5.00 0.03
CA MET A 154 -4.59 -5.23 1.00
C MET A 154 -3.98 -5.41 2.40
N ALA A 155 -4.83 -5.33 3.42
CA ALA A 155 -4.41 -5.42 4.80
C ALA A 155 -5.43 -6.19 5.64
N LEU A 156 -4.91 -7.02 6.56
CA LEU A 156 -5.67 -7.57 7.66
C LEU A 156 -5.64 -6.56 8.82
N MET A 157 -6.82 -6.11 9.23
CA MET A 157 -7.00 -5.07 10.24
C MET A 157 -7.65 -5.64 11.50
N GLN A 158 -7.28 -5.09 12.64
CA GLN A 158 -7.97 -5.26 13.92
C GLN A 158 -8.78 -4.01 14.25
N SER A 159 -10.05 -4.19 14.62
CA SER A 159 -10.90 -3.12 15.13
C SER A 159 -10.89 -3.12 16.66
N VAL A 160 -10.38 -2.05 17.27
CA VAL A 160 -10.32 -1.84 18.72
C VAL A 160 -11.31 -0.75 19.10
N LEU A 161 -12.30 -1.07 19.93
CA LEU A 161 -13.29 -0.10 20.37
C LEU A 161 -12.68 0.84 21.43
N LYS A 162 -12.71 2.14 21.17
CA LYS A 162 -12.33 3.20 22.12
C LYS A 162 -13.52 4.12 22.40
N SER A 163 -13.40 4.96 23.43
CA SER A 163 -14.43 5.93 23.84
C SER A 163 -14.86 6.89 22.72
N GLY A 164 -13.97 7.20 21.76
CA GLY A 164 -14.25 8.08 20.61
C GLY A 164 -14.67 7.35 19.32
N GLY A 165 -14.81 6.03 19.34
CA GLY A 165 -15.09 5.21 18.16
C GLY A 165 -14.12 4.05 17.98
N ALA A 166 -14.31 3.27 16.92
CA ALA A 166 -13.41 2.17 16.60
C ALA A 166 -12.10 2.72 16.02
N GLU A 167 -10.98 2.27 16.56
CA GLU A 167 -9.67 2.49 15.96
C GLU A 167 -9.20 1.22 15.25
N HIS A 168 -8.69 1.37 14.03
CA HIS A 168 -8.21 0.27 13.22
C HIS A 168 -6.70 0.20 13.26
N ARG A 169 -6.17 -1.00 13.53
CA ARG A 169 -4.75 -1.30 13.52
C ARG A 169 -4.47 -2.31 12.42
N ILE A 170 -3.50 -2.00 11.56
CA ILE A 170 -2.97 -2.97 10.60
C ILE A 170 -2.22 -4.06 11.38
N LEU A 171 -2.65 -5.32 11.22
CA LEU A 171 -1.94 -6.50 11.73
C LEU A 171 -0.96 -7.04 10.70
N ARG A 172 -1.35 -7.04 9.42
CA ARG A 172 -0.53 -7.49 8.30
C ARG A 172 -0.93 -6.77 7.02
N GLU A 173 0.06 -6.46 6.19
CA GLU A 173 -0.14 -5.98 4.81
C GLU A 173 0.27 -7.07 3.82
N PHE A 174 -0.44 -7.10 2.69
CA PHE A 174 -0.21 -8.03 1.59
C PHE A 174 -0.10 -7.20 0.30
N PRO A 175 1.08 -7.12 -0.33
CA PRO A 175 1.23 -6.38 -1.58
C PRO A 175 0.40 -7.04 -2.68
N LEU A 176 -0.26 -6.22 -3.48
CA LEU A 176 -0.84 -6.66 -4.75
C LEU A 176 0.29 -6.85 -5.77
N ALA A 177 0.06 -7.72 -6.74
CA ALA A 177 1.04 -7.96 -7.77
C ALA A 177 1.33 -6.69 -8.57
N ALA A 178 2.62 -6.42 -8.79
CA ALA A 178 3.02 -5.29 -9.63
C ALA A 178 2.24 -5.35 -10.96
N PRO A 179 1.73 -4.20 -11.45
CA PRO A 179 1.18 -4.17 -12.77
C PRO A 179 2.31 -4.58 -13.72
N GLY A 180 2.01 -5.39 -14.73
CA GLY A 180 2.98 -5.58 -15.82
C GLY A 180 3.39 -4.19 -16.33
N GLY A 181 4.69 -3.90 -16.32
CA GLY A 181 5.18 -2.54 -16.54
C GLY A 181 6.52 -2.30 -15.85
N VAL A 182 7.04 -1.08 -16.03
CA VAL A 182 8.31 -0.67 -15.45
C VAL A 182 8.17 -0.49 -13.93
N ALA A 183 9.08 -1.09 -13.17
CA ALA A 183 9.23 -0.91 -11.74
C ALA A 183 10.62 -0.37 -11.41
N LEU A 184 10.74 0.40 -10.33
CA LEU A 184 12.02 0.79 -9.77
C LEU A 184 12.36 -0.07 -8.55
N GLY A 185 13.60 -0.52 -8.45
CA GLY A 185 14.15 -1.13 -7.24
C GLY A 185 15.02 -0.11 -6.52
N VAL A 186 14.86 0.02 -5.21
CA VAL A 186 15.62 0.95 -4.39
C VAL A 186 16.26 0.19 -3.23
N ASP A 187 17.58 0.10 -3.26
CA ASP A 187 18.40 -0.45 -2.18
C ASP A 187 18.88 0.71 -1.29
N TRP A 188 18.36 0.77 -0.07
CA TRP A 188 18.60 1.88 0.83
C TRP A 188 19.94 1.73 1.55
N GLY A 189 20.86 2.66 1.27
CA GLY A 189 22.06 2.87 2.07
C GLY A 189 22.10 4.27 2.69
N ARG A 190 22.58 4.38 3.94
CA ARG A 190 22.66 5.66 4.69
C ARG A 190 23.44 6.76 3.96
N ARG A 191 24.38 6.39 3.08
CA ARG A 191 25.25 7.31 2.35
C ARG A 191 24.95 7.35 0.85
N ARG A 192 24.51 6.23 0.29
CA ARG A 192 24.22 6.06 -1.14
C ARG A 192 23.04 5.12 -1.28
N VAL A 193 22.20 5.42 -2.26
CA VAL A 193 21.01 4.64 -2.56
C VAL A 193 21.17 4.06 -3.95
N GLY A 194 21.16 2.73 -4.04
CA GLY A 194 21.16 2.03 -5.32
C GLY A 194 19.77 2.08 -5.93
N VAL A 195 19.68 2.37 -7.23
CA VAL A 195 18.43 2.34 -7.98
C VAL A 195 18.59 1.42 -9.18
N ALA A 196 17.57 0.59 -9.40
CA ALA A 196 17.42 -0.28 -10.55
C ALA A 196 16.06 -0.06 -11.21
N VAL A 197 15.91 -0.53 -12.44
CA VAL A 197 14.70 -0.43 -13.24
C VAL A 197 14.40 -1.76 -13.91
N SER A 198 13.13 -2.15 -14.01
CA SER A 198 12.74 -3.31 -14.79
C SER A 198 12.60 -2.98 -16.27
N ASP A 199 12.61 -4.01 -17.12
CA ASP A 199 12.07 -3.87 -18.47
C ASP A 199 10.56 -3.57 -18.45
N GLU A 200 10.02 -3.17 -19.61
CA GLU A 200 8.60 -2.83 -19.79
C GLU A 200 7.66 -4.01 -19.54
N LEU A 201 8.17 -5.24 -19.62
CA LEU A 201 7.42 -6.46 -19.39
C LEU A 201 7.47 -6.90 -17.91
N GLY A 202 8.22 -6.20 -17.05
CA GLY A 202 8.44 -6.55 -15.65
C GLY A 202 9.18 -7.89 -15.47
N ARG A 203 10.09 -8.26 -16.38
CA ARG A 203 10.77 -9.57 -16.36
C ARG A 203 12.20 -9.49 -15.84
N MET A 204 12.97 -8.54 -16.34
CA MET A 204 14.39 -8.37 -16.01
C MET A 204 14.63 -7.05 -15.29
N ALA A 205 15.44 -7.06 -14.25
CA ALA A 205 15.92 -5.88 -13.56
C ALA A 205 17.32 -5.46 -14.05
N HIS A 206 17.53 -4.15 -14.21
CA HIS A 206 18.77 -3.56 -14.66
C HIS A 206 19.24 -2.45 -13.71
N PRO A 207 20.54 -2.38 -13.38
CA PRO A 207 21.12 -1.25 -12.65
C PRO A 207 20.82 0.08 -13.35
N LEU A 208 20.34 1.09 -12.61
CA LEU A 208 19.95 2.39 -13.17
C LEU A 208 20.85 3.54 -12.69
N ALA A 209 20.84 3.83 -11.38
CA ALA A 209 21.49 5.02 -10.84
C ALA A 209 21.97 4.80 -9.39
N THR A 210 22.99 5.54 -8.97
CA THR A 210 23.40 5.63 -7.56
C THR A 210 23.12 7.05 -7.12
N LEU A 211 22.24 7.23 -6.13
CA LEU A 211 21.90 8.55 -5.61
C LEU A 211 22.71 8.81 -4.33
N GLU A 212 23.24 10.01 -4.16
CA GLU A 212 23.89 10.48 -2.93
C GLU A 212 23.08 11.63 -2.32
N PRO A 213 21.87 11.35 -1.78
CA PRO A 213 20.96 12.41 -1.38
C PRO A 213 21.50 13.17 -0.16
N LYS A 214 21.43 14.51 -0.23
CA LYS A 214 21.80 15.38 0.90
C LYS A 214 20.72 15.45 1.99
N SER A 215 19.50 15.04 1.66
CA SER A 215 18.35 15.00 2.57
C SER A 215 17.32 13.97 2.10
N LEU A 216 16.45 13.54 3.03
CA LEU A 216 15.37 12.60 2.71
C LEU A 216 14.39 13.16 1.67
N ALA A 217 14.02 14.45 1.81
CA ALA A 217 13.14 15.12 0.85
C ALA A 217 13.77 15.23 -0.55
N GLY A 218 15.09 15.45 -0.63
CA GLY A 218 15.81 15.45 -1.91
C GLY A 218 15.75 14.08 -2.58
N LEU A 219 15.97 13.01 -1.81
CA LEU A 219 15.85 11.65 -2.33
C LEU A 219 14.44 11.35 -2.86
N VAL A 220 13.40 11.74 -2.12
CA VAL A 220 12.00 11.54 -2.53
C VAL A 220 11.74 12.23 -3.87
N GLY A 221 12.20 13.47 -4.04
CA GLY A 221 12.09 14.20 -5.30
C GLY A 221 12.82 13.51 -6.46
N GLU A 222 14.05 13.05 -6.24
CA GLU A 222 14.84 12.33 -7.26
C GLU A 222 14.19 11.00 -7.66
N LEU A 223 13.69 10.22 -6.69
CA LEU A 223 13.01 8.95 -6.96
C LEU A 223 11.66 9.15 -7.66
N ALA A 224 10.88 10.16 -7.27
CA ALA A 224 9.63 10.51 -7.93
C ALA A 224 9.85 10.94 -9.38
N GLU A 225 10.90 11.74 -9.64
CA GLU A 225 11.22 12.14 -11.00
C GLU A 225 11.72 10.97 -11.85
N LEU A 226 12.58 10.10 -11.30
CA LEU A 226 13.00 8.87 -11.98
C LEU A 226 11.80 7.98 -12.32
N ALA A 227 10.87 7.79 -11.38
CA ALA A 227 9.67 7.01 -11.61
C ALA A 227 8.81 7.62 -12.72
N ARG A 228 8.61 8.94 -12.68
CA ARG A 228 7.85 9.68 -13.70
C ARG A 228 8.48 9.53 -15.10
N VAL A 229 9.79 9.76 -15.22
CA VAL A 229 10.52 9.68 -16.50
C VAL A 229 10.53 8.26 -17.07
N ARG A 230 10.61 7.25 -16.20
CA ARG A 230 10.63 5.84 -16.61
C ARG A 230 9.24 5.24 -16.80
N GLY A 231 8.17 5.98 -16.49
CA GLY A 231 6.81 5.43 -16.45
C GLY A 231 6.65 4.33 -15.41
N ALA A 232 7.47 4.36 -14.35
CA ALA A 232 7.47 3.34 -13.33
C ALA A 232 6.32 3.60 -12.35
N LEU A 233 5.38 2.65 -12.28
CA LEU A 233 4.21 2.76 -11.42
C LEU A 233 4.46 2.18 -10.02
N THR A 234 5.49 1.34 -9.88
CA THR A 234 5.82 0.64 -8.62
C THR A 234 7.26 0.89 -8.24
N LEU A 235 7.49 1.19 -6.96
CA LEU A 235 8.81 1.31 -6.35
C LEU A 235 8.97 0.25 -5.27
N VAL A 236 9.85 -0.71 -5.52
CA VAL A 236 10.23 -1.78 -4.61
C VAL A 236 11.37 -1.26 -3.74
N LEU A 237 11.05 -0.93 -2.50
CA LEU A 237 12.00 -0.40 -1.53
C LEU A 237 12.44 -1.51 -0.59
N GLY A 238 13.75 -1.74 -0.54
CA GLY A 238 14.33 -2.69 0.38
C GLY A 238 14.10 -2.32 1.84
N LEU A 239 13.65 -3.30 2.62
CA LEU A 239 13.42 -3.23 4.05
C LEU A 239 14.46 -4.09 4.78
N PRO A 240 15.42 -3.47 5.49
CA PRO A 240 16.46 -4.20 6.18
C PRO A 240 15.85 -4.99 7.35
N LYS A 241 15.98 -6.31 7.30
CA LYS A 241 15.55 -7.24 8.35
C LYS A 241 16.70 -8.14 8.79
N HIS A 242 16.72 -8.46 10.07
CA HIS A 242 17.60 -9.46 10.65
C HIS A 242 17.18 -10.88 10.25
N MET A 243 18.11 -11.85 10.36
CA MET A 243 17.85 -13.24 9.97
C MET A 243 16.68 -13.88 10.73
N ASN A 244 16.43 -13.45 11.97
CA ASN A 244 15.28 -13.85 12.79
C ASN A 244 13.94 -13.17 12.37
N GLY A 245 13.94 -12.35 11.32
CA GLY A 245 12.77 -11.64 10.79
C GLY A 245 12.44 -10.31 11.48
N SER A 246 13.18 -9.91 12.52
CA SER A 246 13.00 -8.60 13.17
C SER A 246 13.55 -7.48 12.30
N GLU A 247 13.02 -6.26 12.47
CA GLU A 247 13.45 -5.08 11.71
C GLU A 247 14.87 -4.63 12.11
N GLY A 248 15.68 -4.25 11.12
CA GLY A 248 17.02 -3.71 11.32
C GLY A 248 17.02 -2.25 11.75
N GLU A 249 18.18 -1.74 12.18
CA GLU A 249 18.36 -0.37 12.69
C GLU A 249 17.83 0.73 11.75
N SER A 250 17.86 0.49 10.43
CA SER A 250 17.42 1.47 9.42
C SER A 250 16.00 1.25 8.92
N ALA A 251 15.26 0.25 9.42
CA ALA A 251 13.90 -0.02 9.00
C ALA A 251 12.95 1.17 9.27
N GLY A 252 13.11 1.86 10.40
CA GLY A 252 12.34 3.07 10.70
C GLY A 252 12.53 4.18 9.65
N ALA A 253 13.77 4.42 9.21
CA ALA A 253 14.08 5.40 8.18
C ALA A 253 13.53 4.99 6.80
N VAL A 254 13.61 3.70 6.47
CA VAL A 254 13.02 3.14 5.25
C VAL A 254 11.50 3.30 5.25
N ARG A 255 10.82 3.04 6.37
CA ARG A 255 9.37 3.24 6.50
C ARG A 255 8.99 4.71 6.38
N GLN A 256 9.80 5.61 6.93
CA GLN A 256 9.60 7.05 6.76
C GLN A 256 9.76 7.47 5.29
N LEU A 257 10.79 6.97 4.60
CA LEU A 257 10.98 7.18 3.17
C LEU A 257 9.78 6.68 2.36
N ALA A 258 9.33 5.46 2.64
CA ALA A 258 8.15 4.87 1.99
C ALA A 258 6.92 5.77 2.14
N GLY A 259 6.64 6.26 3.37
CA GLY A 259 5.54 7.18 3.60
C GLY A 259 5.66 8.48 2.79
N GLN A 260 6.86 9.05 2.67
CA GLN A 260 7.07 10.27 1.86
C GLN A 260 6.95 10.01 0.35
N LEU A 261 7.40 8.85 -0.13
CA LEU A 261 7.23 8.44 -1.53
C LEU A 261 5.75 8.18 -1.87
N GLU A 262 4.99 7.59 -0.94
CA GLU A 262 3.53 7.45 -1.05
C GLU A 262 2.82 8.81 -1.04
N GLU A 263 3.29 9.75 -0.21
CA GLU A 263 2.81 11.14 -0.23
C GLU A 263 3.11 11.85 -1.56
N ALA A 264 4.20 11.47 -2.23
CA ALA A 264 4.55 11.94 -3.57
C ALA A 264 3.77 11.21 -4.70
N GLY A 265 2.86 10.29 -4.36
CA GLY A 265 1.98 9.62 -5.32
C GLY A 265 2.55 8.33 -5.93
N LEU A 266 3.68 7.81 -5.41
CA LEU A 266 4.23 6.53 -5.84
C LEU A 266 3.60 5.37 -5.08
N SER A 267 3.39 4.25 -5.77
CA SER A 267 3.11 2.98 -5.11
C SER A 267 4.41 2.37 -4.61
N VAL A 268 4.56 2.27 -3.28
CA VAL A 268 5.75 1.70 -2.64
C VAL A 268 5.46 0.30 -2.11
N VAL A 269 6.32 -0.65 -2.43
CA VAL A 269 6.32 -2.02 -1.87
C VAL A 269 7.56 -2.18 -1.00
N LEU A 270 7.38 -2.49 0.27
CA LEU A 270 8.48 -2.81 1.18
C LEU A 270 8.88 -4.27 1.01
N TRP A 271 10.12 -4.50 0.56
CA TRP A 271 10.61 -5.84 0.23
C TRP A 271 11.67 -6.33 1.21
N ASP A 272 11.58 -7.60 1.60
CA ASP A 272 12.52 -8.22 2.53
C ASP A 272 13.87 -8.50 1.84
N GLU A 273 14.89 -7.70 2.16
CA GLU A 273 16.21 -7.75 1.51
C GLU A 273 16.99 -9.05 1.76
N ARG A 274 16.59 -9.86 2.76
CA ARG A 274 17.31 -11.09 3.17
C ARG A 274 17.42 -12.12 2.05
N LEU A 275 16.50 -12.08 1.08
CA LEU A 275 16.46 -13.03 -0.03
C LEU A 275 17.50 -12.72 -1.12
N THR A 276 18.20 -11.59 -1.05
CA THR A 276 19.39 -11.38 -1.89
C THR A 276 20.54 -12.18 -1.29
N SER A 277 20.89 -13.31 -1.93
CA SER A 277 21.86 -14.24 -1.34
C SER A 277 23.17 -13.50 -1.02
N TRP A 278 23.71 -13.75 0.18
CA TRP A 278 24.97 -13.16 0.62
C TRP A 278 26.11 -13.47 -0.38
N GLU A 279 26.00 -14.60 -1.09
CA GLU A 279 26.84 -15.00 -2.21
C GLU A 279 26.67 -14.14 -3.46
N ALA A 280 25.45 -13.72 -3.82
CA ALA A 280 25.22 -12.80 -4.95
C ALA A 280 25.81 -11.42 -4.66
N GLN A 281 25.65 -10.92 -3.42
CA GLN A 281 26.31 -9.69 -2.98
C GLN A 281 27.84 -9.84 -2.87
N GLY A 282 28.33 -11.02 -2.44
CA GLY A 282 29.74 -11.37 -2.36
C GLY A 282 30.42 -11.41 -3.72
N ARG A 283 29.79 -12.04 -4.72
CA ARG A 283 30.30 -12.11 -6.10
C ARG A 283 30.39 -10.74 -6.78
N LEU A 284 29.49 -9.81 -6.45
CA LEU A 284 29.59 -8.41 -6.91
C LEU A 284 30.82 -7.69 -6.35
N ARG A 285 31.27 -8.07 -5.15
CA ARG A 285 32.51 -7.55 -4.53
C ARG A 285 33.76 -8.22 -5.11
N GLU A 286 33.68 -9.49 -5.47
CA GLU A 286 34.81 -10.29 -5.99
C GLU A 286 35.06 -10.10 -7.50
N GLY A 287 34.02 -9.83 -8.31
CA GLY A 287 34.07 -9.70 -9.78
C GLY A 287 34.71 -8.41 -10.32
N GLY A 288 35.77 -7.89 -9.70
CA GLY A 288 36.58 -6.79 -10.25
C GLY A 288 36.22 -5.38 -9.76
N GLY A 289 35.61 -5.25 -8.58
CA GLY A 289 35.48 -3.97 -7.90
C GLY A 289 36.73 -3.68 -7.06
N GLY A 290 37.78 -3.12 -7.67
CA GLY A 290 38.81 -2.44 -6.87
C GLY A 290 38.18 -1.37 -5.95
N ARG A 291 38.95 -0.80 -5.02
CA ARG A 291 38.55 0.27 -4.07
C ARG A 291 37.74 1.46 -4.66
N GLY A 292 37.60 1.57 -5.99
CA GLY A 292 37.14 2.72 -6.75
C GLY A 292 35.67 2.81 -7.17
N ASP A 293 34.90 1.73 -7.40
CA ASP A 293 33.52 1.87 -7.93
C ASP A 293 32.45 1.28 -7.02
N LYS A 294 32.41 1.82 -5.80
CA LYS A 294 31.41 1.46 -4.82
C LYS A 294 29.98 1.79 -5.28
N GLY A 295 29.79 2.72 -6.23
CA GLY A 295 28.48 3.06 -6.79
C GLY A 295 27.92 1.94 -7.67
N ARG A 296 28.77 1.26 -8.45
CA ARG A 296 28.39 0.06 -9.22
C ARG A 296 27.83 -1.05 -8.35
N VAL A 297 28.39 -1.25 -7.15
CA VAL A 297 27.90 -2.24 -6.18
C VAL A 297 26.48 -1.91 -5.72
N ASP A 298 26.20 -0.65 -5.37
CA ASP A 298 24.87 -0.26 -4.89
C ASP A 298 23.80 -0.46 -5.99
N ARG A 299 24.09 -0.08 -7.25
CA ARG A 299 23.12 -0.29 -8.34
C ARG A 299 22.89 -1.77 -8.65
N ALA A 300 23.92 -2.59 -8.53
CA ALA A 300 23.81 -4.03 -8.72
C ALA A 300 23.01 -4.69 -7.59
N ALA A 301 23.19 -4.25 -6.34
CA ALA A 301 22.38 -4.68 -5.21
C ALA A 301 20.89 -4.33 -5.42
N ALA A 302 20.59 -3.10 -5.84
CA ALA A 302 19.23 -2.69 -6.20
C ALA A 302 18.63 -3.55 -7.33
N ALA A 303 19.43 -3.95 -8.32
CA ALA A 303 18.97 -4.81 -9.41
C ALA A 303 18.66 -6.23 -8.94
N LEU A 304 19.49 -6.81 -8.07
CA LEU A 304 19.22 -8.11 -7.45
C LEU A 304 17.96 -8.08 -6.59
N LEU A 305 17.77 -7.00 -5.81
CA LEU A 305 16.59 -6.79 -5.00
C LEU A 305 15.32 -6.75 -5.87
N LEU A 306 15.35 -5.95 -6.94
CA LEU A 306 14.23 -5.86 -7.86
C LEU A 306 13.98 -7.18 -8.59
N GLN A 307 15.03 -7.88 -9.04
CA GLN A 307 14.88 -9.17 -9.72
C GLN A 307 14.21 -10.19 -8.80
N ALA A 308 14.65 -10.30 -7.54
CA ALA A 308 14.05 -11.21 -6.57
C ALA A 308 12.55 -10.93 -6.34
N TYR A 309 12.16 -9.65 -6.34
CA TYR A 309 10.76 -9.26 -6.31
C TYR A 309 10.01 -9.74 -7.57
N LEU A 310 10.51 -9.39 -8.76
CA LEU A 310 9.87 -9.76 -10.03
C LEU A 310 9.73 -11.27 -10.21
N ASP A 311 10.73 -12.05 -9.79
CA ASP A 311 10.70 -13.51 -9.89
C ASP A 311 9.65 -14.13 -8.97
N ARG A 312 9.49 -13.60 -7.74
CA ARG A 312 8.41 -14.04 -6.83
C ARG A 312 7.03 -13.73 -7.39
N GLU A 313 6.83 -12.53 -7.94
CA GLU A 313 5.56 -12.11 -8.52
C GLU A 313 5.15 -12.99 -9.71
N ARG A 314 6.13 -13.56 -10.42
CA ARG A 314 5.90 -14.50 -11.53
C ARG A 314 5.63 -15.94 -11.09
N GLY A 315 5.58 -16.22 -9.79
CA GLY A 315 5.40 -17.58 -9.26
C GLY A 315 6.67 -18.42 -9.25
N GLY A 316 7.85 -17.79 -9.27
CA GLY A 316 9.14 -18.49 -9.18
C GLY A 316 9.33 -19.12 -7.80
N VAL A 317 9.48 -20.44 -7.78
CA VAL A 317 10.08 -21.16 -6.65
C VAL A 317 11.51 -20.65 -6.48
N SER A 318 11.85 -20.21 -5.28
CA SER A 318 13.23 -20.03 -4.80
C SER A 318 13.28 -20.45 -3.35
#